data_AF-A0A0M0HY12-F1
#
_entry.id   AF-A0A0M0HY12-F1
#
_cell.length_a   1.000
_cell.length_b   1.000
_cell.length_c   1.000
_cell.angle_alpha   90.00
_cell.angle_beta   90.00
_cell.angle_gamma   90.00
#
_symmetry.space_group_name_H-M   'P 1'
#
loop_
_entity.id
_entity.type
_entity.pdbx_description
1 polymer ?
#
loop_
_entity_poly.entity_id
_entity_poly.type
_entity_poly.pdbx_seq_one_letter_code
_entity_poly.pdbx_strand_id
1 'polypeptide(L)'
;MAKTGNEKLAEALREASAVRAGNIVNSSNLKPTTRTLLVSEGYLKQIVRGWYLFDADITVEKAGESALWYQSIWQFVGQYLQEAYGDDYWLNPEASIDIHTANNSLPKQLVVFTSEGATKNIVLPNDMSLMVIKKSGKPTHITEYQGVQVLTLEFALAGLAPTIYRSNPLAVQIALGQSDVNAVADSLLVTKNVQSANRLIGAYLEIGRKADSRNLTNIITAAGLSPIKGENPFEVPVIKIGNKRQESAAAVRVRLLWQKLREDVEQVFTDKASTDFFKSTLNELLDSMDKVYVSDAYHSLSIEGYVVTEELINRVANGEWDSEHIAADKQQRDALAARGYYEAFQALRGLIQEAHEEGSEDLDLEYLIDVSITQIYTSLFKPCVTAGIINERDLAGYRKGPIMIRTSRHMPPQSEHLMDCMDALKELIVGEPNFAVKAVLGHFFLGYVHPFPDGNGRTSRFLMNFMFLLGGYRWTVVPVTERTAYLDALESASIDCDVVPFAKFLHNVMPD
;
A
#
# COMPACT_ATOMS: atom_id res chain seq x y z
N MET A 1 -27.52 44.23 -3.94
CA MET A 1 -28.24 43.23 -3.12
C MET A 1 -27.24 42.58 -2.18
N ALA A 2 -27.61 42.30 -0.92
CA ALA A 2 -26.73 41.58 -0.01
C ALA A 2 -26.63 40.12 -0.47
N LYS A 3 -25.41 39.58 -0.57
CA LYS A 3 -25.18 38.17 -0.93
C LYS A 3 -25.79 37.25 0.14
N THR A 4 -26.49 36.21 -0.30
CA THR A 4 -27.00 35.12 0.54
C THR A 4 -25.86 34.28 1.14
N GLY A 5 -26.15 33.45 2.16
CA GLY A 5 -25.15 32.57 2.78
C GLY A 5 -24.49 31.61 1.78
N ASN A 6 -25.30 31.00 0.91
CA ASN A 6 -24.82 30.08 -0.13
C ASN A 6 -23.96 30.78 -1.19
N GLU A 7 -24.30 32.02 -1.57
CA GLU A 7 -23.48 32.80 -2.52
C GLU A 7 -22.12 33.17 -1.92
N LYS A 8 -22.06 33.48 -0.61
CA LYS A 8 -20.81 33.75 0.10
C LYS A 8 -19.95 32.50 0.21
N LEU A 9 -20.55 31.34 0.53
CA LEU A 9 -19.84 30.07 0.56
C LEU A 9 -19.29 29.69 -0.82
N ALA A 10 -20.09 29.82 -1.88
CA ALA A 10 -19.64 29.53 -3.24
C ALA A 10 -18.52 30.46 -3.73
N GLU A 11 -18.52 31.74 -3.32
CA GLU A 11 -17.40 32.65 -3.56
C GLU A 11 -16.15 32.25 -2.77
N ALA A 12 -16.32 31.91 -1.49
CA ALA A 12 -15.23 31.45 -0.64
C ALA A 12 -14.56 30.17 -1.18
N LEU A 13 -15.36 29.18 -1.61
CA LEU A 13 -14.87 27.95 -2.23
C LEU A 13 -14.11 28.23 -3.54
N ARG A 14 -14.58 29.17 -4.37
CA ARG A 14 -13.87 29.59 -5.58
C ARG A 14 -12.55 30.26 -5.27
N GLU A 15 -12.52 31.13 -4.26
CA GLU A 15 -11.29 31.80 -3.82
C GLU A 15 -10.26 30.77 -3.33
N ALA A 16 -10.65 29.84 -2.45
CA ALA A 16 -9.79 28.75 -1.99
C ALA A 16 -9.32 27.85 -3.13
N SER A 17 -10.21 27.49 -4.06
CA SER A 17 -9.86 26.68 -5.23
C SER A 17 -8.88 27.38 -6.17
N ALA A 18 -8.86 28.71 -6.21
CA ALA A 18 -7.96 29.48 -7.07
C ALA A 18 -6.55 29.62 -6.47
N VAL A 19 -6.41 29.56 -5.15
CA VAL A 19 -5.13 29.76 -4.45
C VAL A 19 -4.51 28.49 -3.90
N ARG A 20 -5.23 27.36 -3.92
CA ARG A 20 -4.71 26.07 -3.50
C ARG A 20 -3.64 25.56 -4.46
N ALA A 21 -2.65 24.87 -3.92
CA ALA A 21 -1.75 24.01 -4.68
C ALA A 21 -2.05 22.56 -4.33
N GLY A 22 -2.62 21.83 -5.30
CA GLY A 22 -3.28 20.54 -5.06
C GLY A 22 -4.42 20.69 -4.05
N ASN A 23 -4.30 20.06 -2.88
CA ASN A 23 -5.28 20.19 -1.80
C ASN A 23 -4.78 21.05 -0.63
N ILE A 24 -3.67 21.77 -0.81
CA ILE A 24 -3.06 22.56 0.26
C ILE A 24 -3.33 24.04 0.05
N VAL A 25 -3.70 24.73 1.13
CA VAL A 25 -3.97 26.16 1.15
C VAL A 25 -3.15 26.83 2.25
N ASN A 26 -2.34 27.82 1.86
CA ASN A 26 -1.75 28.77 2.80
C ASN A 26 -2.71 29.94 3.05
N SER A 27 -2.99 30.22 4.32
CA SER A 27 -3.84 31.33 4.74
C SER A 27 -3.33 32.73 4.39
N SER A 28 -2.04 32.91 4.10
CA SER A 28 -1.49 34.17 3.59
C SER A 28 -2.09 34.55 2.23
N ASN A 29 -2.52 33.55 1.46
CA ASN A 29 -3.13 33.72 0.14
C ASN A 29 -4.67 33.79 0.18
N LEU A 30 -5.28 33.79 1.37
CA LEU A 30 -6.74 33.85 1.55
C LEU A 30 -7.15 35.08 2.35
N LYS A 31 -8.30 35.66 2.00
CA LYS A 31 -8.92 36.68 2.85
C LYS A 31 -9.28 36.08 4.22
N PRO A 32 -9.06 36.81 5.34
CA PRO A 32 -9.42 36.31 6.67
C PRO A 32 -10.89 35.89 6.80
N THR A 33 -11.81 36.63 6.17
CA THR A 33 -13.25 36.32 6.16
C THR A 33 -13.55 35.01 5.43
N THR A 34 -12.88 34.77 4.30
CA THR A 34 -13.00 33.54 3.50
C THR A 34 -12.49 32.35 4.30
N ARG A 35 -11.29 32.48 4.89
CA ARG A 35 -10.72 31.44 5.74
C ARG A 35 -11.63 31.08 6.91
N THR A 36 -12.12 32.08 7.66
CA THR A 36 -12.99 31.83 8.82
C THR A 36 -14.26 31.09 8.42
N LEU A 37 -14.89 31.47 7.31
CA LEU A 37 -16.08 30.79 6.79
C LEU A 37 -15.78 29.34 6.40
N LEU A 38 -14.72 29.10 5.62
CA LEU A 38 -14.42 27.74 5.16
C LEU A 38 -13.97 26.80 6.28
N VAL A 39 -13.32 27.32 7.33
CA VAL A 39 -13.00 26.54 8.53
C VAL A 39 -14.29 26.20 9.30
N SER A 40 -15.20 27.16 9.49
CA SER A 40 -16.45 26.89 10.21
C SER A 40 -17.38 25.91 9.48
N GLU A 41 -17.33 25.91 8.15
CA GLU A 41 -18.11 25.01 7.30
C GLU A 41 -17.39 23.66 7.03
N GLY A 42 -16.20 23.43 7.60
CA GLY A 42 -15.47 22.15 7.51
C GLY A 42 -14.65 21.91 6.23
N TYR A 43 -14.65 22.85 5.29
CA TYR A 43 -13.91 22.74 4.03
C TYR A 43 -12.39 22.98 4.17
N LEU A 44 -11.97 23.72 5.19
CA LEU A 44 -10.55 23.92 5.53
C LEU A 44 -10.22 23.26 6.87
N LYS A 45 -9.39 22.22 6.81
CA LYS A 45 -8.94 21.46 7.97
C LYS A 45 -7.50 21.86 8.29
N GLN A 46 -7.24 22.33 9.50
CA GLN A 46 -5.91 22.81 9.86
C GLN A 46 -4.89 21.65 9.87
N ILE A 47 -3.76 21.85 9.18
CA ILE A 47 -2.61 20.94 9.21
C ILE A 47 -1.63 21.44 10.27
N VAL A 48 -1.14 22.67 10.08
CA VAL A 48 -0.36 23.45 11.05
C VAL A 48 -0.85 24.89 11.02
N ARG A 49 -0.43 25.72 11.99
CA ARG A 49 -0.84 27.13 12.01
C ARG A 49 -0.49 27.81 10.68
N GLY A 50 -1.51 28.33 10.00
CA GLY A 50 -1.37 29.04 8.73
C GLY A 50 -1.56 28.16 7.49
N TRP A 51 -1.60 26.84 7.64
CA TRP A 51 -1.70 25.88 6.55
C TRP A 51 -2.88 24.92 6.74
N TYR A 52 -3.64 24.72 5.68
CA TYR A 52 -4.91 24.00 5.72
C TYR A 52 -4.99 23.00 4.57
N LEU A 53 -5.59 21.85 4.85
CA LEU A 53 -6.08 20.94 3.84
C LEU A 53 -7.44 21.44 3.36
N PHE A 54 -7.57 21.64 2.06
CA PHE A 54 -8.83 21.95 1.39
C PHE A 54 -9.49 20.67 0.92
N ASP A 55 -10.59 20.33 1.57
CA ASP A 55 -11.23 19.04 1.43
C ASP A 55 -12.74 19.22 1.39
N ALA A 56 -13.35 18.70 0.33
CA ALA A 56 -14.79 18.80 0.10
C ALA A 56 -15.60 17.86 1.00
N ASP A 57 -14.96 16.84 1.60
CA ASP A 57 -15.60 15.95 2.56
C ASP A 57 -15.74 16.65 3.92
N ILE A 58 -16.87 17.29 4.14
CA ILE A 58 -17.19 17.98 5.40
C ILE A 58 -17.55 17.02 6.55
N THR A 59 -17.65 15.72 6.30
CA THR A 59 -17.95 14.73 7.36
C THR A 59 -16.71 14.37 8.17
N VAL A 60 -15.53 14.66 7.63
CA VAL A 60 -14.25 14.57 8.31
C VAL A 60 -13.96 15.92 8.97
N GLU A 61 -13.56 15.94 10.23
CA GLU A 61 -13.25 17.21 10.93
C GLU A 61 -11.77 17.55 10.87
N LYS A 62 -10.89 16.55 11.01
CA LYS A 62 -9.44 16.75 11.12
C LYS A 62 -8.72 16.38 9.83
N ALA A 63 -7.65 17.11 9.51
CA ALA A 63 -6.85 16.83 8.32
C ALA A 63 -6.33 15.38 8.32
N GLY A 64 -5.85 14.88 9.46
CA GLY A 64 -5.30 13.53 9.55
C GLY A 64 -6.30 12.38 9.38
N GLU A 65 -7.60 12.67 9.42
CA GLU A 65 -8.66 11.69 9.16
C GLU A 65 -9.05 11.64 7.67
N SER A 66 -8.55 12.58 6.85
CA SER A 66 -8.89 12.73 5.43
C SER A 66 -7.96 11.94 4.51
N ALA A 67 -8.52 11.25 3.52
CA ALA A 67 -7.73 10.59 2.46
C ALA A 67 -6.90 11.58 1.65
N LEU A 68 -7.40 12.81 1.48
CA LEU A 68 -6.67 13.86 0.78
C LEU A 68 -5.42 14.29 1.52
N TRP A 69 -5.37 14.14 2.85
CA TRP A 69 -4.15 14.46 3.61
C TRP A 69 -3.01 13.55 3.18
N TYR A 70 -3.20 12.24 3.18
CA TYR A 70 -2.20 11.25 2.79
C TYR A 70 -1.62 11.48 1.39
N GLN A 71 -2.44 11.98 0.46
CA GLN A 71 -2.01 12.35 -0.89
C GLN A 71 -1.19 13.64 -0.92
N SER A 72 -1.49 14.53 0.01
CA SER A 72 -0.97 15.89 -0.01
C SER A 72 0.18 16.07 0.97
N ILE A 73 0.62 15.03 1.69
CA ILE A 73 1.71 15.11 2.67
C ILE A 73 2.96 15.66 2.02
N TRP A 74 3.46 15.03 0.96
CA TRP A 74 4.69 15.44 0.32
C TRP A 74 4.57 16.82 -0.33
N GLN A 75 3.43 17.09 -0.98
CA GLN A 75 3.15 18.41 -1.53
C GLN A 75 3.09 19.51 -0.46
N PHE A 76 2.48 19.23 0.70
CA PHE A 76 2.46 20.13 1.84
C PHE A 76 3.87 20.33 2.40
N VAL A 77 4.61 19.25 2.63
CA VAL A 77 5.99 19.30 3.15
C VAL A 77 6.86 20.15 2.22
N GLY A 78 6.76 19.94 0.91
CA GLY A 78 7.50 20.72 -0.08
C GLY A 78 7.17 22.21 -0.03
N GLN A 79 5.87 22.55 -0.07
CA GLN A 79 5.44 23.95 0.02
C GLN A 79 5.80 24.61 1.34
N TYR A 80 5.58 23.92 2.46
CA TYR A 80 5.86 24.42 3.79
C TYR A 80 7.36 24.70 3.96
N LEU A 81 8.22 23.77 3.52
CA LEU A 81 9.67 23.93 3.62
C LEU A 81 10.19 24.98 2.64
N GLN A 82 9.65 25.06 1.42
CA GLN A 82 10.01 26.10 0.46
C GLN A 82 9.64 27.50 0.98
N GLU A 83 8.49 27.68 1.61
CA GLU A 83 8.12 28.97 2.19
C GLU A 83 8.95 29.33 3.42
N ALA A 84 9.26 28.33 4.27
CA ALA A 84 9.99 28.56 5.51
C ALA A 84 11.51 28.74 5.31
N TYR A 85 12.09 28.10 4.29
CA TYR A 85 13.55 27.98 4.12
C TYR A 85 14.04 28.29 2.70
N GLY A 86 13.15 28.58 1.75
CA GLY A 86 13.52 28.75 0.34
C GLY A 86 14.20 27.49 -0.18
N ASP A 87 15.32 27.66 -0.88
CA ASP A 87 16.08 26.53 -1.37
C ASP A 87 17.00 25.92 -0.28
N ASP A 88 17.12 26.50 0.91
CA ASP A 88 18.03 26.02 1.96
C ASP A 88 17.43 24.89 2.83
N TYR A 89 16.94 23.84 2.19
CA TYR A 89 16.54 22.61 2.89
C TYR A 89 16.74 21.36 2.05
N TRP A 90 16.88 20.21 2.71
CA TRP A 90 16.83 18.88 2.07
C TRP A 90 16.50 17.80 3.11
N LEU A 91 15.87 16.71 2.70
CA LEU A 91 15.64 15.56 3.59
C LEU A 91 16.95 14.84 3.92
N ASN A 92 16.99 14.20 5.10
CA ASN A 92 18.12 13.37 5.49
C ASN A 92 18.28 12.14 4.55
N PRO A 93 19.43 11.44 4.60
CA PRO A 93 19.65 10.23 3.82
C PRO A 93 18.58 9.16 3.98
N GLU A 94 18.12 8.89 5.19
CA GLU A 94 17.11 7.85 5.46
C GLU A 94 15.76 8.16 4.79
N ALA A 95 15.19 9.35 5.01
CA ALA A 95 13.93 9.74 4.39
C ALA A 95 14.05 9.83 2.86
N SER A 96 15.23 10.20 2.34
CA SER A 96 15.48 10.17 0.89
C SER A 96 15.48 8.73 0.34
N ILE A 97 16.09 7.77 1.04
CA ILE A 97 16.05 6.34 0.67
C ILE A 97 14.62 5.79 0.72
N ASP A 98 13.85 6.14 1.74
CA ASP A 98 12.45 5.70 1.85
C ASP A 98 11.62 6.17 0.65
N ILE A 99 11.80 7.41 0.20
CA ILE A 99 11.12 7.94 -0.99
C ILE A 99 11.56 7.20 -2.26
N HIS A 100 12.87 7.13 -2.53
CA HIS A 100 13.37 6.49 -3.76
C HIS A 100 12.99 5.03 -3.86
N THR A 101 12.88 4.37 -2.71
CA THR A 101 12.57 2.96 -2.68
C THR A 101 11.08 2.71 -2.60
N ALA A 102 10.19 3.70 -2.57
CA ALA A 102 8.74 3.53 -2.38
C ALA A 102 8.37 2.84 -1.06
N ASN A 103 8.98 3.26 0.05
CA ASN A 103 8.57 2.83 1.38
C ASN A 103 7.14 3.33 1.64
N ASN A 104 6.24 2.38 1.84
CA ASN A 104 4.81 2.60 1.97
C ASN A 104 4.39 2.84 3.43
N SER A 105 5.32 3.07 4.36
CA SER A 105 4.99 3.40 5.75
C SER A 105 4.95 4.91 5.96
N LEU A 106 3.88 5.41 6.60
CA LEU A 106 3.80 6.79 7.05
C LEU A 106 4.87 7.06 8.13
N PRO A 107 5.83 7.98 7.91
CA PRO A 107 6.91 8.20 8.85
C PRO A 107 6.44 9.01 10.07
N LYS A 108 6.73 8.53 11.29
CA LYS A 108 6.45 9.29 12.53
C LYS A 108 7.24 10.61 12.62
N GLN A 109 8.43 10.64 12.02
CA GLN A 109 9.27 11.83 11.99
C GLN A 109 10.06 11.88 10.69
N LEU A 110 9.99 13.02 10.00
CA LEU A 110 10.85 13.36 8.87
C LEU A 110 11.94 14.31 9.34
N VAL A 111 13.20 13.93 9.11
CA VAL A 111 14.34 14.79 9.44
C VAL A 111 14.70 15.63 8.22
N VAL A 112 14.66 16.95 8.42
CA VAL A 112 14.99 17.96 7.41
C VAL A 112 16.28 18.64 7.84
N PHE A 113 17.23 18.76 6.92
CA PHE A 113 18.44 19.54 7.12
C PHE A 113 18.31 20.92 6.48
N THR A 114 18.90 21.92 7.14
CA THR A 114 19.06 23.29 6.66
C THR A 114 20.50 23.73 6.91
N SER A 115 21.08 24.62 6.09
CA SER A 115 22.44 25.10 6.34
C SER A 115 22.50 26.09 7.51
N GLU A 116 21.40 26.81 7.74
CA GLU A 116 21.23 27.78 8.81
C GLU A 116 19.97 27.56 9.66
N GLY A 117 19.80 28.37 10.70
CA GLY A 117 18.64 28.31 11.58
C GLY A 117 18.79 27.42 12.81
N ALA A 118 17.74 27.42 13.64
CA ALA A 118 17.66 26.65 14.88
C ALA A 118 16.92 25.34 14.66
N THR A 119 17.21 24.34 15.49
CA THR A 119 16.46 23.09 15.52
C THR A 119 15.00 23.36 15.87
N LYS A 120 14.07 22.79 15.10
CA LYS A 120 12.63 22.92 15.32
C LYS A 120 11.96 21.57 15.15
N ASN A 121 10.94 21.32 15.97
CA ASN A 121 10.03 20.19 15.80
C ASN A 121 8.64 20.73 15.46
N ILE A 122 8.12 20.36 14.29
CA ILE A 122 6.82 20.80 13.81
C ILE A 122 5.90 19.58 13.80
N VAL A 123 4.89 19.60 14.66
CA VAL A 123 3.90 18.51 14.74
C VAL A 123 2.94 18.62 13.56
N LEU A 124 2.69 17.49 12.90
CA LEU A 124 1.77 17.34 11.78
C LEU A 124 0.61 16.39 12.19
N PRO A 125 -0.47 16.30 11.41
CA PRO A 125 -1.50 15.27 11.62
C PRO A 125 -0.94 13.83 11.60
N ASN A 126 -1.69 12.88 12.17
CA ASN A 126 -1.33 11.45 12.25
C ASN A 126 -0.04 11.15 13.03
N ASP A 127 0.23 11.89 14.10
CA ASP A 127 1.43 11.76 14.95
C ASP A 127 2.76 11.91 14.18
N MET A 128 2.70 12.54 13.01
CA MET A 128 3.87 12.87 12.22
C MET A 128 4.55 14.13 12.75
N SER A 129 5.83 14.28 12.47
CA SER A 129 6.58 15.50 12.77
C SER A 129 7.66 15.80 11.75
N LEU A 130 7.96 17.10 11.55
CA LEU A 130 9.15 17.56 10.85
C LEU A 130 10.19 18.01 11.87
N MET A 131 11.30 17.28 11.96
CA MET A 131 12.45 17.65 12.77
C MET A 131 13.47 18.38 11.88
N VAL A 132 13.48 19.70 11.97
CA VAL A 132 14.44 20.54 11.25
C VAL A 132 15.72 20.65 12.07
N ILE A 133 16.86 20.33 11.46
CA ILE A 133 18.17 20.30 12.11
C ILE A 133 19.18 21.06 11.26
N LYS A 134 19.94 21.96 11.89
CA LYS A 134 21.05 22.64 11.22
C LYS A 134 22.16 21.64 10.86
N LYS A 135 22.58 21.64 9.59
CA LYS A 135 23.69 20.85 9.08
C LYS A 135 24.55 21.67 8.14
N SER A 136 25.84 21.78 8.44
CA SER A 136 26.79 22.55 7.62
C SER A 136 26.98 21.94 6.24
N GLY A 137 27.00 22.81 5.22
CA GLY A 137 27.29 22.43 3.83
C GLY A 137 26.08 21.80 3.14
N LYS A 138 25.34 22.62 2.39
CA LYS A 138 24.28 22.12 1.50
C LYS A 138 24.90 21.18 0.46
N PRO A 139 24.40 19.94 0.33
CA PRO A 139 24.90 19.01 -0.67
C PRO A 139 24.52 19.48 -2.08
N THR A 140 25.35 19.12 -3.06
CA THR A 140 25.11 19.41 -4.48
C THR A 140 24.19 18.38 -5.13
N HIS A 141 24.10 17.18 -4.57
CA HIS A 141 23.37 16.04 -5.12
C HIS A 141 21.95 15.98 -4.56
N ILE A 142 21.17 17.01 -4.90
CA ILE A 142 19.76 17.13 -4.53
C ILE A 142 18.91 16.98 -5.80
N THR A 143 17.80 16.27 -5.65
CA THR A 143 16.73 16.17 -6.64
C THR A 143 15.40 16.57 -5.97
N GLU A 144 14.34 16.65 -6.77
CA GLU A 144 13.00 16.98 -6.28
C GLU A 144 12.09 15.76 -6.35
N TYR A 145 11.35 15.50 -5.28
CA TYR A 145 10.25 14.54 -5.24
C TYR A 145 8.98 15.26 -4.79
N GLN A 146 8.00 15.38 -5.69
CA GLN A 146 6.71 16.03 -5.40
C GLN A 146 6.85 17.41 -4.72
N GLY A 147 7.80 18.24 -5.17
CA GLY A 147 8.08 19.56 -4.59
C GLY A 147 8.98 19.55 -3.34
N VAL A 148 9.49 18.39 -2.93
CA VAL A 148 10.39 18.24 -1.76
C VAL A 148 11.83 18.03 -2.23
N GLN A 149 12.76 18.83 -1.71
CA GLN A 149 14.19 18.60 -1.92
C GLN A 149 14.68 17.36 -1.17
N VAL A 150 15.13 16.35 -1.91
CA VAL A 150 15.66 15.07 -1.39
C VAL A 150 17.04 14.81 -1.97
N LEU A 151 17.84 13.98 -1.30
CA LEU A 151 19.13 13.57 -1.85
C LEU A 151 18.91 12.63 -3.04
N THR A 152 19.79 12.65 -4.03
CA THR A 152 19.80 11.58 -5.06
C THR A 152 20.02 10.22 -4.40
N LEU A 153 19.53 9.15 -5.02
CA LEU A 153 19.57 7.79 -4.48
C LEU A 153 20.99 7.41 -4.00
N GLU A 154 21.99 7.62 -4.85
CA GLU A 154 23.37 7.26 -4.60
C GLU A 154 24.03 8.13 -3.52
N PHE A 155 23.66 9.41 -3.46
CA PHE A 155 24.18 10.31 -2.44
C PHE A 155 23.55 10.04 -1.07
N ALA A 156 22.27 9.66 -1.05
CA ALA A 156 21.61 9.16 0.15
C ALA A 156 22.27 7.87 0.65
N LEU A 157 22.57 6.91 -0.24
CA LEU A 157 23.33 5.70 0.11
C LEU A 157 24.71 6.03 0.71
N ALA A 158 25.45 6.95 0.10
CA ALA A 158 26.76 7.38 0.60
C ALA A 158 26.66 8.06 1.99
N GLY A 159 25.56 8.74 2.27
CA GLY A 159 25.28 9.42 3.54
C GLY A 159 24.63 8.56 4.63
N LEU A 160 24.33 7.29 4.35
CA LEU A 160 23.49 6.47 5.22
C LEU A 160 24.18 6.10 6.54
N ALA A 161 23.44 6.25 7.64
CA ALA A 161 23.92 5.86 8.97
C ALA A 161 24.00 4.33 9.09
N PRO A 162 24.98 3.77 9.84
CA PRO A 162 25.13 2.33 10.01
C PRO A 162 23.87 1.63 10.56
N THR A 163 23.12 2.31 11.43
CA THR A 163 21.90 1.79 12.04
C THR A 163 20.82 1.44 11.02
N ILE A 164 20.78 2.11 9.86
CA ILE A 164 19.73 1.92 8.86
C ILE A 164 19.84 0.56 8.16
N TYR A 165 21.05 0.03 8.02
CA TYR A 165 21.26 -1.33 7.49
C TYR A 165 20.65 -2.41 8.38
N ARG A 166 20.39 -2.10 9.67
CA ARG A 166 19.72 -2.96 10.63
C ARG A 166 18.24 -2.66 10.74
N SER A 167 17.85 -1.39 10.86
CA SER A 167 16.47 -0.99 11.09
C SER A 167 15.61 -1.00 9.82
N ASN A 168 16.21 -0.81 8.64
CA ASN A 168 15.52 -0.81 7.35
C ASN A 168 16.35 -1.50 6.25
N PRO A 169 16.73 -2.79 6.44
CA PRO A 169 17.56 -3.53 5.49
C PRO A 169 16.92 -3.64 4.11
N LEU A 170 15.58 -3.70 4.08
CA LEU A 170 14.79 -3.85 2.86
C LEU A 170 14.93 -2.64 1.93
N ALA A 171 14.74 -1.41 2.45
CA ALA A 171 14.91 -0.20 1.64
C ALA A 171 16.36 -0.10 1.15
N VAL A 172 17.34 -0.39 2.00
CA VAL A 172 18.75 -0.39 1.58
C VAL A 172 19.02 -1.37 0.46
N GLN A 173 18.45 -2.58 0.52
CA GLN A 173 18.61 -3.58 -0.52
C GLN A 173 18.00 -3.13 -1.86
N ILE A 174 16.80 -2.53 -1.83
CA ILE A 174 16.14 -2.00 -3.03
C ILE A 174 16.98 -0.86 -3.63
N ALA A 175 17.42 0.07 -2.79
CA ALA A 175 18.26 1.20 -3.19
C ALA A 175 19.55 0.73 -3.87
N LEU A 176 20.25 -0.24 -3.26
CA LEU A 176 21.45 -0.84 -3.84
C LEU A 176 21.13 -1.59 -5.14
N GLY A 177 20.00 -2.28 -5.23
CA GLY A 177 19.56 -2.96 -6.44
C GLY A 177 19.36 -2.00 -7.63
N GLN A 178 18.88 -0.79 -7.37
CA GLN A 178 18.56 0.22 -8.38
C GLN A 178 19.69 1.21 -8.67
N SER A 179 20.64 1.37 -7.74
CA SER A 179 21.74 2.33 -7.85
C SER A 179 22.71 2.05 -9.01
N ASP A 180 23.27 3.14 -9.56
CA ASP A 180 24.46 3.10 -10.40
C ASP A 180 25.73 3.17 -9.54
N VAL A 181 26.58 2.14 -9.64
CA VAL A 181 27.84 2.06 -8.89
C VAL A 181 28.77 3.23 -9.15
N ASN A 182 28.77 3.81 -10.36
CA ASN A 182 29.63 4.94 -10.69
C ASN A 182 29.15 6.23 -10.01
N ALA A 183 27.82 6.42 -9.94
CA ALA A 183 27.23 7.55 -9.22
C ALA A 183 27.37 7.40 -7.68
N VAL A 184 27.36 6.16 -7.16
CA VAL A 184 27.74 5.88 -5.76
C VAL A 184 29.19 6.22 -5.52
N ALA A 185 30.09 5.87 -6.44
CA ALA A 185 31.50 6.21 -6.32
C ALA A 185 31.70 7.74 -6.29
N ASP A 186 31.08 8.48 -7.22
CA ASP A 186 31.10 9.95 -7.23
C ASP A 186 30.64 10.53 -5.89
N SER A 187 29.50 10.06 -5.37
CA SER A 187 28.94 10.50 -4.08
C SER A 187 29.90 10.25 -2.91
N LEU A 188 30.59 9.10 -2.91
CA LEU A 188 31.61 8.78 -1.90
C LEU A 188 32.87 9.63 -2.02
N LEU A 189 33.27 10.00 -3.24
CA LEU A 189 34.42 10.89 -3.47
C LEU A 189 34.14 12.33 -3.02
N VAL A 190 32.90 12.79 -3.16
CA VAL A 190 32.44 14.08 -2.64
C VAL A 190 32.43 14.09 -1.12
N THR A 191 31.85 13.06 -0.49
CA THR A 191 31.73 12.98 0.97
C THR A 191 33.03 12.56 1.67
N LYS A 192 33.96 11.93 0.95
CA LYS A 192 35.23 11.36 1.44
C LYS A 192 35.06 10.43 2.64
N ASN A 193 33.90 9.77 2.76
CA ASN A 193 33.56 8.93 3.90
C ASN A 193 34.04 7.48 3.69
N VAL A 194 35.23 7.16 4.19
CA VAL A 194 35.86 5.83 4.06
C VAL A 194 35.04 4.73 4.73
N GLN A 195 34.39 5.01 5.86
CA GLN A 195 33.56 4.01 6.54
C GLN A 195 32.31 3.68 5.71
N SER A 196 31.68 4.69 5.10
CA SER A 196 30.55 4.50 4.20
C SER A 196 30.94 3.70 2.96
N ALA A 197 32.09 4.00 2.37
CA ALA A 197 32.62 3.24 1.24
C ALA A 197 32.79 1.75 1.60
N ASN A 198 33.38 1.44 2.76
CA ASN A 198 33.53 0.05 3.22
C ASN A 198 32.18 -0.67 3.38
N ARG A 199 31.17 0.00 3.98
CA ARG A 199 29.82 -0.55 4.11
C ARG A 199 29.17 -0.83 2.76
N LEU A 200 29.20 0.14 1.83
CA LEU A 200 28.57 -0.02 0.52
C LEU A 200 29.25 -1.10 -0.33
N ILE A 201 30.57 -1.21 -0.27
CA ILE A 201 31.31 -2.28 -0.94
C ILE A 201 30.88 -3.65 -0.43
N GLY A 202 30.80 -3.82 0.89
CA GLY A 202 30.33 -5.08 1.48
C GLY A 202 28.84 -5.34 1.22
N ALA A 203 28.02 -4.29 1.24
CA ALA A 203 26.59 -4.40 0.96
C ALA A 203 26.31 -4.87 -0.48
N TYR A 204 26.99 -4.29 -1.49
CA TYR A 204 26.89 -4.76 -2.88
C TYR A 204 27.30 -6.23 -3.02
N LEU A 205 28.36 -6.65 -2.32
CA LEU A 205 28.80 -8.03 -2.33
C LEU A 205 27.73 -8.96 -1.76
N GLU A 206 27.14 -8.57 -0.64
CA GLU A 206 26.13 -9.36 0.08
C GLU A 206 24.86 -9.56 -0.75
N ILE A 207 24.37 -8.50 -1.42
CA ILE A 207 23.19 -8.59 -2.31
C ILE A 207 23.51 -9.25 -3.67
N GLY A 208 24.71 -9.79 -3.86
CA GLY A 208 25.12 -10.53 -5.06
C GLY A 208 25.61 -9.67 -6.23
N ARG A 209 25.68 -8.33 -6.07
CA ARG A 209 26.24 -7.39 -7.05
C ARG A 209 27.77 -7.35 -6.97
N LYS A 210 28.42 -8.50 -7.19
CA LYS A 210 29.88 -8.70 -7.07
C LYS A 210 30.70 -7.77 -7.96
N ALA A 211 30.24 -7.55 -9.20
CA ALA A 211 30.91 -6.65 -10.15
C ALA A 211 30.91 -5.21 -9.63
N ASP A 212 29.78 -4.74 -9.12
CA ASP A 212 29.66 -3.39 -8.56
C ASP A 212 30.50 -3.23 -7.30
N SER A 213 30.48 -4.21 -6.39
CA SER A 213 31.37 -4.22 -5.21
C SER A 213 32.86 -4.07 -5.60
N ARG A 214 33.30 -4.83 -6.61
CA ARG A 214 34.68 -4.79 -7.09
C ARG A 214 35.03 -3.49 -7.80
N ASN A 215 34.15 -3.00 -8.67
CA ASN A 215 34.34 -1.74 -9.39
C ASN A 215 34.41 -0.56 -8.41
N LEU A 216 33.50 -0.52 -7.42
CA LEU A 216 33.52 0.51 -6.38
C LEU A 216 34.82 0.48 -5.58
N THR A 217 35.29 -0.71 -5.18
CA THR A 217 36.58 -0.89 -4.50
C THR A 217 37.73 -0.29 -5.32
N ASN A 218 37.78 -0.58 -6.61
CA ASN A 218 38.84 -0.10 -7.50
C ASN A 218 38.83 1.43 -7.65
N ILE A 219 37.65 2.02 -7.89
CA ILE A 219 37.50 3.48 -8.07
C ILE A 219 37.90 4.23 -6.80
N ILE A 220 37.37 3.81 -5.64
CA ILE A 220 37.62 4.46 -4.35
C ILE A 220 39.10 4.35 -3.95
N THR A 221 39.71 3.18 -4.14
CA THR A 221 41.13 2.97 -3.85
C THR A 221 42.02 3.82 -4.77
N ALA A 222 41.71 3.87 -6.07
CA ALA A 222 42.46 4.69 -7.03
C ALA A 222 42.40 6.19 -6.71
N ALA A 223 41.31 6.65 -6.12
CA ALA A 223 41.16 8.04 -5.66
C ALA A 223 41.85 8.33 -4.31
N GLY A 224 42.51 7.34 -3.70
CA GLY A 224 43.27 7.50 -2.45
C GLY A 224 42.42 7.44 -1.18
N LEU A 225 41.14 7.08 -1.26
CA LEU A 225 40.32 6.80 -0.09
C LEU A 225 40.69 5.39 0.40
N SER A 226 41.36 5.31 1.54
CA SER A 226 41.90 4.06 2.11
C SER A 226 41.95 4.15 3.64
N PRO A 227 41.92 3.01 4.36
CA PRO A 227 41.89 1.63 3.87
C PRO A 227 40.49 1.16 3.44
N ILE A 228 40.43 0.37 2.36
CA ILE A 228 39.22 -0.30 1.86
C ILE A 228 39.37 -1.80 2.00
N LYS A 229 38.44 -2.43 2.72
CA LYS A 229 38.34 -3.88 2.91
C LYS A 229 36.98 -4.42 2.47
N GLY A 230 35.94 -3.60 2.56
CA GLY A 230 34.55 -4.05 2.44
C GLY A 230 34.12 -4.75 3.73
N GLU A 231 32.97 -4.36 4.25
CA GLU A 231 32.37 -4.95 5.45
C GLU A 231 30.89 -5.14 5.19
N ASN A 232 30.36 -6.34 5.43
CA ASN A 232 28.92 -6.57 5.33
C ASN A 232 28.23 -5.76 6.43
N PRO A 233 27.42 -4.74 6.08
CA PRO A 233 26.76 -3.89 7.08
C PRO A 233 25.41 -4.45 7.53
N PHE A 234 24.91 -5.51 6.90
CA PHE A 234 23.65 -6.13 7.25
C PHE A 234 23.83 -7.10 8.42
N GLU A 235 22.92 -7.02 9.39
CA GLU A 235 22.89 -7.94 10.54
C GLU A 235 21.83 -9.04 10.41
N VAL A 236 21.01 -8.93 9.37
CA VAL A 236 20.04 -9.95 8.96
C VAL A 236 20.41 -10.45 7.57
N PRO A 237 20.14 -11.73 7.25
CA PRO A 237 20.36 -12.24 5.90
C PRO A 237 19.61 -11.40 4.85
N VAL A 238 20.30 -11.06 3.75
CA VAL A 238 19.66 -10.36 2.63
C VAL A 238 18.87 -11.34 1.78
N ILE A 239 17.76 -10.88 1.22
CA ILE A 239 16.86 -11.72 0.43
C ILE A 239 17.30 -11.66 -1.03
N LYS A 240 17.79 -12.76 -1.58
CA LYS A 240 18.28 -12.79 -2.96
C LYS A 240 17.12 -13.04 -3.91
N ILE A 241 16.67 -12.00 -4.59
CA ILE A 241 15.71 -12.10 -5.70
C ILE A 241 16.45 -12.08 -7.05
N GLY A 242 15.86 -12.72 -8.06
CA GLY A 242 16.36 -12.61 -9.44
C GLY A 242 16.25 -11.17 -9.93
N ASN A 243 17.31 -10.64 -10.57
CA ASN A 243 17.29 -9.30 -11.13
C ASN A 243 16.46 -9.27 -12.42
N LYS A 244 15.16 -8.96 -12.34
CA LYS A 244 14.45 -8.42 -13.49
C LYS A 244 14.79 -6.94 -13.58
N ARG A 245 15.68 -6.57 -14.52
CA ARG A 245 15.91 -5.15 -14.83
C ARG A 245 14.56 -4.53 -15.23
N GLN A 246 14.24 -3.35 -14.68
CA GLN A 246 13.11 -2.46 -15.01
C GLN A 246 11.84 -2.51 -14.13
N GLU A 247 11.79 -3.30 -13.06
CA GLU A 247 10.65 -3.21 -12.14
C GLU A 247 10.68 -1.95 -11.26
N SER A 248 9.51 -1.36 -10.98
CA SER A 248 9.38 -0.30 -9.99
C SER A 248 9.84 -0.74 -8.60
N ALA A 249 10.32 0.23 -7.79
CA ALA A 249 10.76 -0.04 -6.43
C ALA A 249 9.66 -0.65 -5.54
N ALA A 250 8.40 -0.30 -5.81
CA ALA A 250 7.25 -0.86 -5.12
C ALA A 250 7.05 -2.35 -5.43
N ALA A 251 7.21 -2.77 -6.69
CA ALA A 251 7.11 -4.18 -7.07
C ALA A 251 8.27 -5.01 -6.49
N VAL A 252 9.50 -4.48 -6.53
CA VAL A 252 10.66 -5.12 -5.90
C VAL A 252 10.41 -5.33 -4.40
N ARG A 253 9.79 -4.37 -3.72
CA ARG A 253 9.40 -4.53 -2.30
C ARG A 253 8.38 -5.62 -2.08
N VAL A 254 7.35 -5.74 -2.92
CA VAL A 254 6.39 -6.84 -2.83
C VAL A 254 7.12 -8.19 -2.91
N ARG A 255 8.06 -8.34 -3.85
CA ARG A 255 8.87 -9.57 -3.98
C ARG A 255 9.71 -9.85 -2.74
N LEU A 256 10.43 -8.86 -2.25
CA LEU A 256 11.30 -9.04 -1.09
C LEU A 256 10.50 -9.31 0.19
N LEU A 257 9.37 -8.61 0.42
CA LEU A 257 8.50 -8.88 1.54
C LEU A 257 7.88 -10.28 1.45
N TRP A 258 7.45 -10.73 0.26
CA TRP A 258 6.93 -12.09 0.09
C TRP A 258 7.95 -13.14 0.55
N GLN A 259 9.19 -13.01 0.06
CA GLN A 259 10.26 -13.94 0.44
C GLN A 259 10.62 -13.87 1.92
N LYS A 260 10.52 -12.68 2.54
CA LYS A 260 10.71 -12.52 4.00
C LYS A 260 9.65 -13.27 4.79
N LEU A 261 8.39 -13.17 4.35
CA LEU A 261 7.21 -13.54 5.14
C LEU A 261 6.75 -14.98 4.88
N ARG A 262 7.17 -15.62 3.77
CA ARG A 262 6.67 -16.95 3.38
C ARG A 262 6.94 -18.05 4.41
N GLU A 263 8.13 -18.06 5.00
CA GLU A 263 8.52 -19.11 5.96
C GLU A 263 7.72 -18.99 7.27
N ASP A 264 7.41 -17.77 7.70
CA ASP A 264 6.58 -17.51 8.88
C ASP A 264 5.15 -18.05 8.70
N VAL A 265 4.57 -17.87 7.52
CA VAL A 265 3.25 -18.45 7.19
C VAL A 265 3.32 -19.96 7.13
N GLU A 266 4.33 -20.51 6.46
CA GLU A 266 4.53 -21.94 6.29
C GLU A 266 4.61 -22.66 7.65
N GLN A 267 5.30 -22.07 8.63
CA GLN A 267 5.41 -22.61 9.98
C GLN A 267 4.08 -22.62 10.75
N VAL A 268 3.19 -21.65 10.50
CA VAL A 268 1.90 -21.55 11.19
C VAL A 268 0.90 -22.59 10.70
N PHE A 269 0.97 -23.01 9.44
CA PHE A 269 -0.01 -23.93 8.83
C PHE A 269 0.46 -25.40 8.80
N THR A 270 1.47 -25.76 9.59
CA THR A 270 2.04 -27.12 9.59
C THR A 270 1.11 -28.22 10.10
N ASP A 271 0.10 -27.86 10.90
CA ASP A 271 -0.85 -28.76 11.56
C ASP A 271 -2.25 -28.76 10.93
N LYS A 272 -2.54 -27.87 9.97
CA LYS A 272 -3.81 -27.88 9.24
C LYS A 272 -3.81 -28.94 8.15
N ALA A 273 -4.77 -29.85 8.24
CA ALA A 273 -4.95 -30.90 7.25
C ALA A 273 -5.45 -30.31 5.93
N SER A 274 -4.66 -30.41 4.87
CA SER A 274 -5.12 -30.24 3.50
C SER A 274 -5.61 -31.57 2.95
N THR A 275 -6.80 -31.57 2.36
CA THR A 275 -7.23 -32.65 1.49
C THR A 275 -6.62 -32.48 0.10
N ASP A 276 -6.79 -33.46 -0.77
CA ASP A 276 -6.45 -33.29 -2.18
C ASP A 276 -7.69 -32.74 -2.89
N PHE A 277 -7.57 -31.52 -3.44
CA PHE A 277 -8.65 -30.85 -4.16
C PHE A 277 -9.28 -31.75 -5.24
N PHE A 278 -8.45 -32.48 -5.99
CA PHE A 278 -8.91 -33.34 -7.09
C PHE A 278 -9.46 -34.70 -6.63
N LYS A 279 -9.27 -35.08 -5.36
CA LYS A 279 -9.93 -36.27 -4.79
C LYS A 279 -11.37 -36.01 -4.36
N SER A 280 -11.72 -34.77 -4.07
CA SER A 280 -13.10 -34.39 -3.76
C SER A 280 -13.91 -34.31 -5.05
N THR A 281 -15.18 -34.73 -5.02
CA THR A 281 -16.04 -34.53 -6.19
C THR A 281 -16.41 -33.06 -6.32
N LEU A 282 -16.62 -32.58 -7.56
CA LEU A 282 -17.06 -31.21 -7.81
C LEU A 282 -18.32 -30.85 -7.00
N ASN A 283 -19.27 -31.78 -6.91
CA ASN A 283 -20.51 -31.56 -6.15
C ASN A 283 -20.25 -31.36 -4.65
N GLU A 284 -19.32 -32.12 -4.04
CA GLU A 284 -18.97 -31.95 -2.62
C GLU A 284 -18.29 -30.59 -2.38
N LEU A 285 -17.42 -30.16 -3.30
CA LEU A 285 -16.76 -28.86 -3.22
C LEU A 285 -17.78 -27.72 -3.30
N LEU A 286 -18.64 -27.72 -4.32
CA LEU A 286 -19.66 -26.69 -4.50
C LEU A 286 -20.69 -26.67 -3.36
N ASP A 287 -21.12 -27.84 -2.87
CA ASP A 287 -22.03 -27.93 -1.71
C ASP A 287 -21.36 -27.39 -0.43
N SER A 288 -20.05 -27.63 -0.25
CA SER A 288 -19.32 -27.07 0.89
C SER A 288 -19.24 -25.53 0.84
N MET A 289 -19.09 -24.95 -0.35
CA MET A 289 -19.12 -23.50 -0.56
C MET A 289 -20.52 -22.94 -0.26
N ASP A 290 -21.57 -23.60 -0.75
CA ASP A 290 -22.96 -23.14 -0.58
C ASP A 290 -23.38 -23.11 0.89
N LYS A 291 -22.92 -24.07 1.69
CA LYS A 291 -23.18 -24.11 3.14
C LYS A 291 -22.59 -22.94 3.91
N VAL A 292 -21.49 -22.36 3.44
CA VAL A 292 -20.81 -21.25 4.15
C VAL A 292 -21.18 -19.88 3.61
N TYR A 293 -21.81 -19.79 2.42
CA TYR A 293 -22.09 -18.55 1.71
C TYR A 293 -22.77 -17.48 2.58
N VAL A 294 -23.84 -17.82 3.29
CA VAL A 294 -24.62 -16.84 4.07
C VAL A 294 -23.76 -16.21 5.17
N SER A 295 -23.01 -17.05 5.90
CA SER A 295 -22.10 -16.60 6.96
C SER A 295 -20.95 -15.76 6.39
N ASP A 296 -20.34 -16.22 5.30
CA ASP A 296 -19.27 -15.53 4.61
C ASP A 296 -19.70 -14.14 4.12
N ALA A 297 -20.84 -14.06 3.43
CA ALA A 297 -21.41 -12.81 2.95
C ALA A 297 -21.72 -11.84 4.09
N TYR A 298 -22.37 -12.32 5.16
CA TYR A 298 -22.69 -11.50 6.33
C TYR A 298 -21.44 -10.87 6.93
N HIS A 299 -20.43 -11.69 7.25
CA HIS A 299 -19.23 -11.22 7.90
C HIS A 299 -18.36 -10.34 6.99
N SER A 300 -18.15 -10.77 5.75
CA SER A 300 -17.33 -10.05 4.77
C SER A 300 -17.90 -8.67 4.44
N LEU A 301 -19.23 -8.54 4.27
CA LEU A 301 -19.86 -7.24 4.02
C LEU A 301 -19.86 -6.36 5.27
N SER A 302 -20.13 -6.93 6.44
CA SER A 302 -20.17 -6.17 7.70
C SER A 302 -18.80 -5.61 8.11
N ILE A 303 -17.70 -6.30 7.78
CA ILE A 303 -16.32 -5.79 7.99
C ILE A 303 -16.08 -4.48 7.23
N GLU A 304 -16.65 -4.35 6.03
CA GLU A 304 -16.57 -3.14 5.19
C GLU A 304 -17.60 -2.06 5.60
N GLY A 305 -18.42 -2.33 6.63
CA GLY A 305 -19.39 -1.39 7.18
C GLY A 305 -20.76 -1.37 6.51
N TYR A 306 -21.08 -2.36 5.67
CA TYR A 306 -22.44 -2.54 5.16
C TYR A 306 -23.37 -3.06 6.26
N VAL A 307 -24.63 -2.64 6.24
CA VAL A 307 -25.66 -3.09 7.19
C VAL A 307 -26.50 -4.17 6.51
N VAL A 308 -26.10 -5.43 6.68
CA VAL A 308 -26.76 -6.58 6.04
C VAL A 308 -27.32 -7.56 7.08
N THR A 309 -28.44 -8.20 6.75
CA THR A 309 -29.03 -9.28 7.55
C THR A 309 -29.00 -10.60 6.77
N GLU A 310 -29.06 -11.74 7.46
CA GLU A 310 -29.17 -13.04 6.81
C GLU A 310 -30.41 -13.13 5.90
N GLU A 311 -31.52 -12.50 6.30
CA GLU A 311 -32.73 -12.40 5.48
C GLU A 311 -32.46 -11.69 4.15
N LEU A 312 -31.78 -10.54 4.17
CA LEU A 312 -31.42 -9.80 2.96
C LEU A 312 -30.51 -10.65 2.06
N ILE A 313 -29.50 -11.31 2.64
CA ILE A 313 -28.57 -12.16 1.92
C ILE A 313 -29.30 -13.32 1.23
N ASN A 314 -30.20 -14.00 1.95
CA ASN A 314 -31.00 -15.09 1.40
C ASN A 314 -31.94 -14.61 0.29
N ARG A 315 -32.62 -13.46 0.46
CA ARG A 315 -33.48 -12.88 -0.57
C ARG A 315 -32.72 -12.61 -1.86
N VAL A 316 -31.51 -12.06 -1.75
CA VAL A 316 -30.62 -11.78 -2.89
C VAL A 316 -30.17 -13.08 -3.58
N ALA A 317 -29.78 -14.09 -2.80
CA ALA A 317 -29.32 -15.37 -3.32
C ALA A 317 -30.44 -16.15 -4.04
N ASN A 318 -31.67 -16.07 -3.53
CA ASN A 318 -32.84 -16.73 -4.11
C ASN A 318 -33.45 -16.00 -5.33
N GLY A 319 -32.90 -14.84 -5.72
CA GLY A 319 -33.40 -14.06 -6.85
C GLY A 319 -34.70 -13.31 -6.56
N GLU A 320 -35.06 -13.13 -5.29
CA GLU A 320 -36.26 -12.39 -4.85
C GLU A 320 -36.02 -10.87 -4.76
N TRP A 321 -34.83 -10.42 -5.15
CA TRP A 321 -34.43 -9.01 -5.21
C TRP A 321 -34.32 -8.56 -6.67
N ASP A 322 -34.92 -7.42 -7.01
CA ASP A 322 -35.04 -6.96 -8.41
C ASP A 322 -34.91 -5.43 -8.53
N SER A 323 -33.71 -4.94 -8.82
CA SER A 323 -33.47 -3.50 -9.01
C SER A 323 -33.95 -2.92 -10.35
N GLU A 324 -34.28 -3.78 -11.33
CA GLU A 324 -34.80 -3.35 -12.62
C GLU A 324 -36.29 -3.01 -12.53
N HIS A 325 -37.03 -3.73 -11.68
CA HIS A 325 -38.48 -3.58 -11.54
C HIS A 325 -38.92 -3.00 -10.18
N ILE A 326 -38.08 -3.04 -9.13
CA ILE A 326 -38.41 -2.52 -7.79
C ILE A 326 -37.56 -1.28 -7.46
N ALA A 327 -38.21 -0.10 -7.51
CA ALA A 327 -37.54 1.18 -7.25
C ALA A 327 -36.95 1.32 -5.83
N ALA A 328 -37.54 0.64 -4.84
CA ALA A 328 -37.03 0.62 -3.47
C ALA A 328 -35.70 -0.15 -3.34
N ASP A 329 -35.51 -1.18 -4.16
CA ASP A 329 -34.30 -2.02 -4.16
C ASP A 329 -33.12 -1.31 -4.85
N LYS A 330 -33.41 -0.37 -5.77
CA LYS A 330 -32.41 0.45 -6.45
C LYS A 330 -31.67 1.44 -5.54
N GLN A 331 -32.26 1.80 -4.39
CA GLN A 331 -31.71 2.81 -3.47
C GLN A 331 -31.02 2.20 -2.24
N GLN A 332 -31.00 0.88 -2.11
CA GLN A 332 -30.39 0.20 -0.97
C GLN A 332 -28.95 -0.19 -1.28
N ARG A 333 -28.01 0.70 -0.91
CA ARG A 333 -26.55 0.46 -1.00
C ARG A 333 -26.15 -0.93 -0.47
N ASP A 334 -26.70 -1.32 0.68
CA ASP A 334 -26.39 -2.60 1.32
C ASP A 334 -26.91 -3.80 0.49
N ALA A 335 -28.09 -3.69 -0.12
CA ALA A 335 -28.65 -4.74 -0.98
C ALA A 335 -27.86 -4.91 -2.28
N LEU A 336 -27.42 -3.79 -2.89
CA LEU A 336 -26.54 -3.83 -4.06
C LEU A 336 -25.18 -4.48 -3.74
N ALA A 337 -24.62 -4.17 -2.56
CA ALA A 337 -23.39 -4.80 -2.10
C ALA A 337 -23.57 -6.30 -1.85
N ALA A 338 -24.69 -6.71 -1.22
CA ALA A 338 -25.03 -8.12 -1.05
C ALA A 338 -25.22 -8.84 -2.39
N ARG A 339 -25.86 -8.19 -3.36
CA ARG A 339 -26.01 -8.72 -4.73
C ARG A 339 -24.67 -8.89 -5.43
N GLY A 340 -23.81 -7.89 -5.36
CA GLY A 340 -22.48 -7.98 -5.97
C GLY A 340 -21.63 -9.07 -5.32
N TYR A 341 -21.77 -9.24 -3.99
CA TYR A 341 -21.13 -10.33 -3.27
C TYR A 341 -21.60 -11.71 -3.74
N TYR A 342 -22.92 -11.87 -3.94
CA TYR A 342 -23.47 -13.10 -4.50
C TYR A 342 -22.92 -13.38 -5.92
N GLU A 343 -22.88 -12.36 -6.78
CA GLU A 343 -22.37 -12.50 -8.14
C GLU A 343 -20.88 -12.89 -8.14
N ALA A 344 -20.08 -12.31 -7.25
CA ALA A 344 -18.67 -12.68 -7.08
C ALA A 344 -18.50 -14.11 -6.54
N PHE A 345 -19.35 -14.55 -5.61
CA PHE A 345 -19.37 -15.92 -5.13
C PHE A 345 -19.70 -16.93 -6.24
N GLN A 346 -20.69 -16.63 -7.08
CA GLN A 346 -21.05 -17.47 -8.24
C GLN A 346 -19.94 -17.49 -9.30
N ALA A 347 -19.30 -16.35 -9.56
CA ALA A 347 -18.12 -16.30 -10.43
C ALA A 347 -17.00 -17.23 -9.93
N LEU A 348 -16.74 -17.21 -8.62
CA LEU A 348 -15.73 -18.07 -8.02
C LEU A 348 -16.11 -19.56 -8.07
N ARG A 349 -17.39 -19.90 -7.90
CA ARG A 349 -17.90 -21.27 -8.14
C ARG A 349 -17.60 -21.75 -9.55
N GLY A 350 -17.78 -20.88 -10.55
CA GLY A 350 -17.43 -21.17 -11.94
C GLY A 350 -15.94 -21.48 -12.12
N LEU A 351 -15.05 -20.70 -11.49
CA LEU A 351 -13.60 -20.94 -11.55
C LEU A 351 -13.17 -22.22 -10.82
N ILE A 352 -13.85 -22.59 -9.72
CA ILE A 352 -13.60 -23.88 -9.05
C ILE A 352 -14.04 -25.05 -9.94
N GLN A 353 -15.15 -24.89 -10.66
CA GLN A 353 -15.60 -25.88 -11.64
C GLN A 353 -14.60 -26.01 -12.80
N GLU A 354 -14.16 -24.90 -13.38
CA GLU A 354 -13.17 -24.87 -14.45
C GLU A 354 -11.86 -25.55 -14.01
N ALA A 355 -11.33 -25.19 -12.83
CA ALA A 355 -10.14 -25.81 -12.27
C ALA A 355 -10.30 -27.33 -12.03
N HIS A 356 -11.47 -27.78 -11.59
CA HIS A 356 -11.74 -29.21 -11.37
C HIS A 356 -11.84 -29.98 -12.69
N GLU A 357 -12.44 -29.38 -13.71
CA GLU A 357 -12.60 -29.95 -15.05
C GLU A 357 -11.26 -30.07 -15.80
N GLU A 358 -10.33 -29.11 -15.61
CA GLU A 358 -8.95 -29.18 -16.14
C GLU A 358 -8.14 -30.33 -15.54
N GLY A 359 -8.32 -30.60 -14.24
CA GLY A 359 -7.58 -31.65 -13.53
C GLY A 359 -6.15 -31.24 -13.15
N SER A 360 -5.48 -32.09 -12.34
CA SER A 360 -4.20 -31.73 -11.72
C SER A 360 -3.02 -31.60 -12.69
N GLU A 361 -3.07 -32.27 -13.85
CA GLU A 361 -1.96 -32.29 -14.81
C GLU A 361 -1.93 -31.04 -15.70
N ASP A 362 -3.10 -30.48 -16.00
CA ASP A 362 -3.27 -29.38 -16.95
C ASP A 362 -3.69 -28.05 -16.28
N LEU A 363 -3.81 -28.01 -14.94
CA LEU A 363 -4.28 -26.84 -14.20
C LEU A 363 -3.47 -25.57 -14.52
N ASP A 364 -4.10 -24.62 -15.22
CA ASP A 364 -3.47 -23.34 -15.55
C ASP A 364 -3.69 -22.31 -14.42
N LEU A 365 -2.88 -22.44 -13.37
CA LEU A 365 -2.97 -21.55 -12.21
C LEU A 365 -2.67 -20.08 -12.57
N GLU A 366 -1.84 -19.82 -13.59
CA GLU A 366 -1.52 -18.45 -14.02
C GLU A 366 -2.76 -17.77 -14.60
N TYR A 367 -3.44 -18.47 -15.52
CA TYR A 367 -4.73 -18.03 -16.07
C TYR A 367 -5.80 -17.85 -14.98
N LEU A 368 -5.99 -18.85 -14.11
CA LEU A 368 -7.02 -18.82 -13.07
C LEU A 368 -6.82 -17.65 -12.10
N ILE A 369 -5.58 -17.38 -11.69
CA ILE A 369 -5.28 -16.26 -10.78
C ILE A 369 -5.51 -14.91 -11.48
N ASP A 370 -5.07 -14.74 -12.73
CA ASP A 370 -5.26 -13.48 -13.46
C ASP A 370 -6.75 -13.16 -13.70
N VAL A 371 -7.53 -14.16 -14.12
CA VAL A 371 -8.97 -14.02 -14.34
C VAL A 371 -9.72 -13.80 -13.03
N SER A 372 -9.41 -14.57 -11.98
CA SER A 372 -10.15 -14.51 -10.71
C SER A 372 -10.18 -13.10 -10.10
N ILE A 373 -9.05 -12.40 -10.05
CA ILE A 373 -8.97 -11.05 -9.46
C ILE A 373 -9.89 -10.09 -10.19
N THR A 374 -9.86 -10.10 -11.52
CA THR A 374 -10.68 -9.24 -12.37
C THR A 374 -12.16 -9.61 -12.27
N GLN A 375 -12.48 -10.90 -12.34
CA GLN A 375 -13.85 -11.41 -12.33
C GLN A 375 -14.53 -11.18 -10.97
N ILE A 376 -13.83 -11.39 -9.87
CA ILE A 376 -14.34 -11.09 -8.51
C ILE A 376 -14.65 -9.59 -8.40
N TYR A 377 -13.69 -8.72 -8.71
CA TYR A 377 -13.87 -7.26 -8.61
C TYR A 377 -15.04 -6.76 -9.47
N THR A 378 -15.07 -7.16 -10.74
CA THR A 378 -16.15 -6.72 -11.65
C THR A 378 -17.52 -7.23 -11.21
N SER A 379 -17.61 -8.45 -10.68
CA SER A 379 -18.86 -9.01 -10.14
C SER A 379 -19.34 -8.29 -8.89
N LEU A 380 -18.42 -7.89 -7.99
CA LEU A 380 -18.75 -7.12 -6.79
C LEU A 380 -19.47 -5.80 -7.10
N PHE A 381 -19.15 -5.16 -8.23
CA PHE A 381 -19.63 -3.83 -8.57
C PHE A 381 -20.61 -3.78 -9.74
N LYS A 382 -20.81 -4.89 -10.46
CA LYS A 382 -21.78 -4.98 -11.56
C LYS A 382 -23.19 -4.48 -11.17
N PRO A 383 -23.77 -4.83 -10.00
CA PRO A 383 -25.08 -4.29 -9.62
C PRO A 383 -25.09 -2.77 -9.43
N CYS A 384 -24.00 -2.19 -8.92
CA CYS A 384 -23.85 -0.74 -8.78
C CYS A 384 -23.75 -0.04 -10.13
N VAL A 385 -23.12 -0.67 -11.13
CA VAL A 385 -23.09 -0.18 -12.51
C VAL A 385 -24.47 -0.24 -13.14
N THR A 386 -25.18 -1.38 -13.04
CA THR A 386 -26.56 -1.52 -13.53
C THR A 386 -27.51 -0.49 -12.89
N ALA A 387 -27.33 -0.19 -11.60
CA ALA A 387 -28.10 0.82 -10.90
C ALA A 387 -27.74 2.27 -11.30
N GLY A 388 -26.64 2.48 -12.02
CA GLY A 388 -26.13 3.80 -12.42
C GLY A 388 -25.42 4.57 -11.31
N ILE A 389 -24.98 3.87 -10.24
CA ILE A 389 -24.26 4.47 -9.11
C ILE A 389 -22.77 4.63 -9.43
N ILE A 390 -22.20 3.67 -10.15
CA ILE A 390 -20.79 3.65 -10.59
C ILE A 390 -20.76 3.72 -12.12
N ASN A 391 -19.78 4.43 -12.69
CA ASN A 391 -19.62 4.47 -14.14
C ASN A 391 -19.06 3.13 -14.65
N GLU A 392 -19.59 2.58 -15.74
CA GLU A 392 -19.09 1.34 -16.35
C GLU A 392 -17.58 1.38 -16.65
N ARG A 393 -17.03 2.56 -16.95
CA ARG A 393 -15.60 2.75 -17.21
C ARG A 393 -14.73 2.66 -15.97
N ASP A 394 -15.31 2.77 -14.77
CA ASP A 394 -14.60 2.64 -13.49
C ASP A 394 -14.31 1.16 -13.16
N LEU A 395 -14.94 0.22 -13.87
CA LEU A 395 -14.59 -1.21 -13.78
C LEU A 395 -13.33 -1.57 -14.58
N ALA A 396 -12.85 -0.69 -15.47
CA ALA A 396 -11.75 -0.99 -16.36
C ALA A 396 -10.39 -0.76 -15.67
N GLY A 397 -9.75 -1.87 -15.29
CA GLY A 397 -8.39 -1.90 -14.77
C GLY A 397 -8.26 -1.44 -13.32
N TYR A 398 -7.06 -1.03 -12.94
CA TYR A 398 -6.74 -0.59 -11.59
C TYR A 398 -7.09 0.89 -11.35
N ARG A 399 -7.16 1.27 -10.07
CA ARG A 399 -7.52 2.63 -9.66
C ARG A 399 -6.60 3.67 -10.30
N LYS A 400 -7.21 4.79 -10.66
CA LYS A 400 -6.53 5.98 -11.14
C LYS A 400 -6.49 6.98 -9.99
N GLY A 401 -5.30 7.27 -9.50
CA GLY A 401 -5.15 8.14 -8.34
C GLY A 401 -5.20 7.39 -7.00
N PRO A 402 -5.21 8.14 -5.89
CA PRO A 402 -4.71 7.59 -4.64
C PRO A 402 -5.81 7.07 -3.72
N ILE A 403 -5.40 6.30 -2.72
CA ILE A 403 -6.28 5.69 -1.73
C ILE A 403 -5.62 5.73 -0.35
N MET A 404 -6.43 5.74 0.69
CA MET A 404 -5.96 5.50 2.07
C MET A 404 -6.67 4.29 2.63
N ILE A 405 -5.98 3.56 3.49
CA ILE A 405 -6.60 2.56 4.35
C ILE A 405 -6.87 3.27 5.68
N ARG A 406 -8.16 3.44 6.02
CA ARG A 406 -8.56 4.03 7.31
C ARG A 406 -7.88 3.26 8.45
N THR A 407 -7.44 3.99 9.47
CA THR A 407 -6.76 3.48 10.67
C THR A 407 -5.42 2.78 10.45
N SER A 408 -4.86 2.80 9.23
CA SER A 408 -3.56 2.22 8.93
C SER A 408 -2.51 3.31 8.73
N ARG A 409 -1.26 3.01 9.12
CA ARG A 409 -0.09 3.82 8.72
C ARG A 409 0.46 3.40 7.36
N HIS A 410 -0.06 2.32 6.78
CA HIS A 410 0.34 1.84 5.47
C HIS A 410 -0.31 2.70 4.38
N MET A 411 0.52 3.14 3.46
CA MET A 411 0.16 3.92 2.28
C MET A 411 0.33 3.02 1.06
N PRO A 412 -0.76 2.55 0.43
CA PRO A 412 -0.64 1.71 -0.75
C PRO A 412 0.20 2.36 -1.85
N PRO A 413 0.88 1.55 -2.70
CA PRO A 413 1.67 2.05 -3.82
C PRO A 413 0.92 3.09 -4.67
N GLN A 414 1.66 4.04 -5.24
CA GLN A 414 1.08 5.00 -6.18
C GLN A 414 0.50 4.28 -7.41
N SER A 415 -0.53 4.86 -8.03
CA SER A 415 -1.27 4.20 -9.12
C SER A 415 -0.38 3.85 -10.33
N GLU A 416 0.68 4.61 -10.54
CA GLU A 416 1.69 4.38 -11.59
C GLU A 416 2.53 3.11 -11.38
N HIS A 417 2.58 2.56 -10.17
CA HIS A 417 3.31 1.32 -9.86
C HIS A 417 2.39 0.09 -9.79
N LEU A 418 1.07 0.25 -9.91
CA LEU A 418 0.13 -0.85 -9.69
C LEU A 418 0.28 -1.99 -10.69
N MET A 419 0.61 -1.71 -11.94
CA MET A 419 0.83 -2.76 -12.95
C MET A 419 1.99 -3.66 -12.53
N ASP A 420 3.17 -3.10 -12.31
CA ASP A 420 4.34 -3.86 -11.84
C ASP A 420 4.07 -4.60 -10.52
N CYS A 421 3.41 -3.95 -9.55
CA CYS A 421 3.10 -4.58 -8.26
C CYS A 421 2.16 -5.77 -8.41
N MET A 422 1.14 -5.66 -9.28
CA MET A 422 0.17 -6.73 -9.50
C MET A 422 0.75 -7.86 -10.33
N ASP A 423 1.61 -7.56 -11.31
CA ASP A 423 2.34 -8.59 -12.06
C ASP A 423 3.31 -9.34 -11.13
N ALA A 424 4.04 -8.62 -10.28
CA ALA A 424 4.87 -9.24 -9.26
C ALA A 424 4.05 -10.11 -8.30
N LEU A 425 2.89 -9.63 -7.83
CA LEU A 425 2.01 -10.40 -6.94
C LEU A 425 1.52 -11.68 -7.61
N LYS A 426 1.02 -11.60 -8.85
CA LYS A 426 0.55 -12.77 -9.61
C LYS A 426 1.66 -13.80 -9.82
N GLU A 427 2.85 -13.37 -10.22
CA GLU A 427 4.01 -14.26 -10.37
C GLU A 427 4.40 -14.93 -9.04
N LEU A 428 4.37 -14.20 -7.93
CA LEU A 428 4.69 -14.74 -6.60
C LEU A 428 3.65 -15.77 -6.15
N ILE A 429 2.37 -15.48 -6.37
CA ILE A 429 1.28 -16.41 -6.08
C ILE A 429 1.45 -17.67 -6.92
N VAL A 430 1.69 -17.56 -8.24
CA VAL A 430 1.85 -18.72 -9.12
C VAL A 430 3.09 -19.54 -8.75
N GLY A 431 4.22 -18.87 -8.48
CA GLY A 431 5.50 -19.51 -8.19
C GLY A 431 5.66 -20.12 -6.79
N GLU A 432 4.79 -19.79 -5.82
CA GLU A 432 4.87 -20.33 -4.45
C GLU A 432 4.31 -21.76 -4.37
N PRO A 433 5.07 -22.80 -4.02
CA PRO A 433 4.55 -24.17 -3.99
C PRO A 433 3.50 -24.42 -2.90
N ASN A 434 3.56 -23.71 -1.77
CA ASN A 434 2.67 -23.95 -0.64
C ASN A 434 1.37 -23.14 -0.76
N PHE A 435 0.21 -23.81 -0.92
CA PHE A 435 -1.08 -23.15 -1.07
C PHE A 435 -1.54 -22.35 0.17
N ALA A 436 -1.13 -22.72 1.39
CA ALA A 436 -1.43 -21.88 2.56
C ALA A 436 -0.66 -20.55 2.48
N VAL A 437 0.61 -20.61 2.04
CA VAL A 437 1.40 -19.40 1.78
C VAL A 437 0.78 -18.58 0.64
N LYS A 438 0.39 -19.22 -0.47
CA LYS A 438 -0.32 -18.55 -1.57
C LYS A 438 -1.54 -17.81 -1.04
N ALA A 439 -2.41 -18.49 -0.30
CA ALA A 439 -3.66 -17.93 0.23
C ALA A 439 -3.45 -16.75 1.18
N VAL A 440 -2.62 -16.94 2.21
CA VAL A 440 -2.38 -15.92 3.26
C VAL A 440 -1.63 -14.72 2.69
N LEU A 441 -0.53 -14.92 1.97
CA LEU A 441 0.24 -13.81 1.41
C LEU A 441 -0.47 -13.17 0.21
N GLY A 442 -1.16 -13.95 -0.62
CA GLY A 442 -1.97 -13.41 -1.72
C GLY A 442 -3.08 -12.49 -1.22
N HIS A 443 -3.78 -12.90 -0.15
CA HIS A 443 -4.73 -12.04 0.56
C HIS A 443 -4.07 -10.75 1.03
N PHE A 444 -3.00 -10.88 1.83
CA PHE A 444 -2.30 -9.76 2.45
C PHE A 444 -1.79 -8.77 1.39
N PHE A 445 -1.09 -9.25 0.37
CA PHE A 445 -0.48 -8.40 -0.63
C PHE A 445 -1.48 -7.75 -1.58
N LEU A 446 -2.63 -8.38 -1.87
CA LEU A 446 -3.69 -7.70 -2.61
C LEU A 446 -4.24 -6.51 -1.79
N GLY A 447 -4.40 -6.67 -0.48
CA GLY A 447 -4.78 -5.59 0.44
C GLY A 447 -3.70 -4.51 0.60
N TYR A 448 -2.42 -4.92 0.62
CA TYR A 448 -1.25 -4.04 0.71
C TYR A 448 -1.06 -3.21 -0.57
N VAL A 449 -1.19 -3.82 -1.75
CA VAL A 449 -1.10 -3.10 -3.04
C VAL A 449 -2.35 -2.24 -3.26
N HIS A 450 -3.50 -2.71 -2.80
CA HIS A 450 -4.77 -2.01 -2.84
C HIS A 450 -5.13 -1.51 -4.25
N PRO A 451 -5.22 -2.41 -5.25
CA PRO A 451 -5.27 -2.04 -6.66
C PRO A 451 -6.58 -1.38 -7.11
N PHE A 452 -7.69 -1.55 -6.39
CA PHE A 452 -9.00 -1.05 -6.79
C PHE A 452 -9.45 0.17 -5.96
N PRO A 453 -10.38 1.01 -6.46
CA PRO A 453 -10.93 2.14 -5.69
C PRO A 453 -11.73 1.71 -4.45
N ASP A 454 -12.39 0.56 -4.52
CA ASP A 454 -13.11 -0.10 -3.43
C ASP A 454 -13.11 -1.63 -3.71
N GLY A 455 -13.48 -2.44 -2.72
CA GLY A 455 -13.66 -3.88 -2.85
C GLY A 455 -12.41 -4.69 -2.54
N ASN A 456 -11.25 -4.07 -2.33
CA ASN A 456 -9.98 -4.77 -2.09
C ASN A 456 -10.07 -5.81 -0.96
N GLY A 457 -10.68 -5.49 0.17
CA GLY A 457 -10.87 -6.44 1.27
C GLY A 457 -11.72 -7.65 0.90
N ARG A 458 -12.84 -7.43 0.18
CA ARG A 458 -13.73 -8.49 -0.31
C ARG A 458 -13.03 -9.36 -1.36
N THR A 459 -12.34 -8.75 -2.30
CA THR A 459 -11.53 -9.45 -3.32
C THR A 459 -10.41 -10.26 -2.68
N SER A 460 -9.70 -9.72 -1.68
CA SER A 460 -8.65 -10.43 -0.94
C SER A 460 -9.19 -11.68 -0.27
N ARG A 461 -10.36 -11.62 0.39
CA ARG A 461 -10.97 -12.77 1.06
C ARG A 461 -11.47 -13.84 0.07
N PHE A 462 -12.05 -13.44 -1.05
CA PHE A 462 -12.41 -14.40 -2.11
C PHE A 462 -11.18 -15.07 -2.72
N LEU A 463 -10.15 -14.29 -3.06
CA LEU A 463 -8.89 -14.82 -3.61
C LEU A 463 -8.19 -15.77 -2.62
N MET A 464 -8.18 -15.42 -1.34
CA MET A 464 -7.69 -16.29 -0.25
C MET A 464 -8.41 -17.64 -0.25
N ASN A 465 -9.74 -17.62 -0.24
CA ASN A 465 -10.54 -18.83 -0.19
C ASN A 465 -10.46 -19.66 -1.47
N PHE A 466 -10.28 -19.01 -2.63
CA PHE A 466 -9.96 -19.70 -3.87
C PHE A 466 -8.68 -20.53 -3.74
N MET A 467 -7.60 -19.90 -3.27
CA MET A 467 -6.31 -20.58 -3.09
C MET A 467 -6.36 -21.63 -1.99
N PHE A 468 -7.09 -21.40 -0.89
CA PHE A 468 -7.29 -22.42 0.13
C PHE A 468 -8.00 -23.64 -0.45
N LEU A 469 -9.10 -23.46 -1.20
CA LEU A 469 -9.83 -24.57 -1.80
C LEU A 469 -8.95 -25.36 -2.80
N LEU A 470 -8.22 -24.68 -3.69
CA LEU A 470 -7.30 -25.34 -4.62
C LEU A 470 -6.18 -26.10 -3.88
N GLY A 471 -5.75 -25.60 -2.72
CA GLY A 471 -4.84 -26.29 -1.80
C GLY A 471 -5.49 -27.36 -0.93
N GLY A 472 -6.78 -27.62 -1.09
CA GLY A 472 -7.58 -28.58 -0.31
C GLY A 472 -7.82 -28.22 1.16
N TYR A 473 -7.62 -26.95 1.51
CA TYR A 473 -8.01 -26.36 2.80
C TYR A 473 -9.49 -26.00 2.81
N ARG A 474 -10.02 -25.69 3.99
CA ARG A 474 -11.41 -25.27 4.18
C ARG A 474 -11.60 -23.80 3.84
N TRP A 475 -12.78 -23.46 3.32
CA TRP A 475 -13.24 -22.08 3.23
C TRP A 475 -13.21 -21.43 4.61
N THR A 476 -12.52 -20.32 4.74
CA THR A 476 -12.29 -19.62 6.00
C THR A 476 -13.03 -18.29 6.01
N VAL A 477 -13.89 -18.12 7.02
CA VAL A 477 -14.67 -16.89 7.23
C VAL A 477 -14.00 -16.05 8.30
N VAL A 478 -13.71 -14.79 7.99
CA VAL A 478 -13.21 -13.81 8.96
C VAL A 478 -14.40 -13.24 9.75
N PRO A 479 -14.56 -13.52 11.06
CA PRO A 479 -15.73 -13.05 11.79
C PRO A 479 -15.69 -11.53 11.99
N VAL A 480 -16.81 -10.85 11.75
CA VAL A 480 -16.93 -9.40 11.97
C VAL A 480 -16.67 -8.99 13.43
N THR A 481 -16.93 -9.88 14.39
CA THR A 481 -16.63 -9.67 15.81
C THR A 481 -15.13 -9.54 16.08
N GLU A 482 -14.30 -10.10 15.20
CA GLU A 482 -12.85 -10.08 15.26
C GLU A 482 -12.23 -9.03 14.32
N ARG A 483 -13.03 -8.09 13.78
CA ARG A 483 -12.57 -7.08 12.82
C ARG A 483 -11.34 -6.32 13.31
N THR A 484 -11.30 -5.93 14.58
CA THR A 484 -10.14 -5.22 15.14
C THR A 484 -8.90 -6.09 15.14
N ALA A 485 -8.98 -7.33 15.63
CA ALA A 485 -7.85 -8.26 15.65
C ALA A 485 -7.33 -8.56 14.23
N TYR A 486 -8.24 -8.74 13.27
CA TYR A 486 -7.91 -8.92 11.86
C TYR A 486 -7.17 -7.71 11.26
N LEU A 487 -7.66 -6.50 11.50
CA LEU A 487 -7.02 -5.27 10.97
C LEU A 487 -5.69 -4.97 11.66
N ASP A 488 -5.58 -5.18 12.97
CA ASP A 488 -4.33 -5.01 13.72
C ASP A 488 -3.26 -6.00 13.23
N ALA A 489 -3.66 -7.23 12.92
CA ALA A 489 -2.76 -8.23 12.34
C ALA A 489 -2.26 -7.84 10.94
N LEU A 490 -3.12 -7.23 10.10
CA LEU A 490 -2.72 -6.69 8.80
C LEU A 490 -1.80 -5.46 8.94
N GLU A 491 -2.03 -4.59 9.93
CA GLU A 491 -1.15 -3.45 10.24
C GLU A 491 0.24 -3.92 10.67
N SER A 492 0.32 -4.94 11.54
CA SER A 492 1.59 -5.57 11.93
C SER A 492 2.37 -6.09 10.72
N ALA A 493 1.69 -6.77 9.80
CA ALA A 493 2.30 -7.28 8.57
C ALA A 493 2.78 -6.14 7.65
N SER A 494 1.99 -5.06 7.53
CA SER A 494 2.28 -3.95 6.62
C SER A 494 3.41 -3.04 7.13
N ILE A 495 3.46 -2.79 8.44
CA ILE A 495 4.40 -1.82 9.03
C ILE A 495 5.61 -2.47 9.68
N ASP A 496 5.38 -3.48 10.50
CA ASP A 496 6.44 -4.11 11.29
C ASP A 496 7.07 -5.29 10.55
N CYS A 497 6.55 -5.61 9.36
CA CYS A 497 6.95 -6.77 8.54
C CYS A 497 6.86 -8.08 9.32
N ASP A 498 5.81 -8.22 10.15
CA ASP A 498 5.49 -9.42 10.92
C ASP A 498 4.10 -9.93 10.53
N VAL A 499 4.08 -10.99 9.73
CA VAL A 499 2.86 -11.65 9.24
C VAL A 499 2.32 -12.71 10.20
N VAL A 500 3.09 -13.10 11.23
CA VAL A 500 2.72 -14.20 12.13
C VAL A 500 1.37 -13.95 12.81
N PRO A 501 1.04 -12.74 13.30
CA PRO A 501 -0.29 -12.47 13.85
C PRO A 501 -1.41 -12.73 12.85
N PHE A 502 -1.21 -12.36 11.58
CA PHE A 502 -2.22 -12.53 10.53
C PHE A 502 -2.37 -13.99 10.13
N ALA A 503 -1.26 -14.71 9.95
CA ALA A 503 -1.28 -16.14 9.67
C ALA A 503 -1.97 -16.92 10.79
N LYS A 504 -1.63 -16.62 12.07
CA LYS A 504 -2.26 -17.27 13.23
C LYS A 504 -3.73 -16.93 13.35
N PHE A 505 -4.12 -15.70 13.04
CA PHE A 505 -5.51 -15.29 13.01
C PHE A 505 -6.30 -16.18 12.04
N LEU A 506 -5.85 -16.27 10.78
CA LEU A 506 -6.50 -17.11 9.76
C LEU A 506 -6.49 -18.59 10.13
N HIS A 507 -5.38 -19.10 10.64
CA HIS A 507 -5.27 -20.46 11.13
C HIS A 507 -6.34 -20.78 12.19
N ASN A 508 -6.54 -19.88 13.15
CA ASN A 508 -7.47 -20.10 14.27
C ASN A 508 -8.94 -20.00 13.86
N VAL A 509 -9.28 -19.17 12.86
CA VAL A 509 -10.65 -19.07 12.35
C VAL A 509 -10.96 -20.09 11.27
N MET A 510 -9.95 -20.78 10.73
CA MET A 510 -10.13 -21.86 9.76
C MET A 510 -10.83 -23.06 10.43
N PRO A 511 -11.96 -23.54 9.88
CA PRO A 511 -12.64 -24.73 10.37
C PRO A 511 -11.73 -25.95 10.41
N ASP A 512 -12.01 -26.87 11.34
CA ASP A 512 -11.29 -28.14 11.48
C ASP A 512 -11.51 -29.12 10.32
#